data_AF-A0A7V1PVD0-F1
#
_entry.id   AF-A0A7V1PVD0-F1
#
_cell.length_a   1.000
_cell.length_b   1.000
_cell.length_c   1.000
_cell.angle_alpha   90.00
_cell.angle_beta   90.00
_cell.angle_gamma   90.00
#
_symmetry.space_group_name_H-M   'P 1'
#
loop_
_entity.id
_entity.type
_entity.pdbx_description
1 polymer ?
#
loop_
_entity_poly.entity_id
_entity_poly.type
_entity_poly.pdbx_seq_one_letter_code
_entity_poly.pdbx_strand_id
1 'polypeptide(L)'
;LSWGMALTGIILKIFFTGRYNLLSTLMYVFMGWLIVFVISPLMDRLAADGLRWLFAGGAAYTLGAVIYSIKKIKLNHAIFHLFVLLGSFCHFMAVYFYVLPPAA
;
A
#
# COMPACT_ATOMS: atom_id res chain seq x y z
N LEU A 1 -0.12 -14.95 -5.02
CA LEU A 1 -1.38 -14.30 -4.59
C LEU A 1 -1.52 -12.88 -5.15
N SER A 2 -0.55 -11.99 -4.91
CA SER A 2 -0.55 -10.60 -5.43
C SER A 2 -0.75 -10.49 -6.94
N TRP A 3 -0.01 -11.27 -7.74
CA TRP A 3 -0.15 -11.30 -9.21
C TRP A 3 -1.52 -11.81 -9.69
N GLY A 4 -2.11 -12.77 -8.97
CA GLY A 4 -3.47 -13.24 -9.26
C GLY A 4 -4.51 -12.14 -9.05
N MET A 5 -4.43 -11.43 -7.91
CA MET A 5 -5.29 -10.27 -7.65
C MET A 5 -5.07 -9.13 -8.64
N ALA A 6 -3.82 -8.88 -9.06
CA ALA A 6 -3.51 -7.88 -10.07
C ALA A 6 -4.18 -8.23 -11.41
N LEU A 7 -4.07 -9.47 -11.87
CA LEU A 7 -4.70 -9.94 -13.10
C LEU A 7 -6.22 -9.82 -13.03
N THR A 8 -6.84 -10.26 -11.92
CA THR A 8 -8.28 -10.08 -11.69
C THR A 8 -8.67 -8.60 -11.70
N GLY A 9 -7.89 -7.73 -11.06
CA GLY A 9 -8.12 -6.29 -11.05
C GLY A 9 -8.06 -5.67 -12.46
N ILE A 10 -7.10 -6.09 -13.28
CA ILE A 10 -6.97 -5.66 -14.69
C ILE A 10 -8.20 -6.09 -15.49
N ILE A 11 -8.60 -7.36 -15.41
CA ILE A 11 -9.77 -7.90 -16.11
C ILE A 11 -11.02 -7.12 -15.70
N LEU A 12 -11.27 -6.95 -14.40
CA LEU A 12 -12.43 -6.19 -13.92
C LEU A 12 -12.44 -4.75 -14.44
N LYS A 13 -11.27 -4.10 -14.52
CA LYS A 13 -11.17 -2.71 -14.97
C LYS A 13 -11.33 -2.54 -16.47
N ILE A 14 -10.99 -3.55 -17.27
CA ILE A 14 -11.18 -3.55 -18.73
C ILE A 14 -12.66 -3.81 -19.09
N PHE A 15 -13.32 -4.76 -18.41
CA PHE A 15 -14.68 -5.18 -18.77
C PHE A 15 -15.80 -4.44 -18.01
N PHE A 16 -15.52 -3.88 -16.83
CA PHE A 16 -16.53 -3.26 -15.95
C PHE A 16 -16.18 -1.84 -15.51
N THR A 17 -15.61 -1.06 -16.43
CA THR A 17 -15.17 0.33 -16.21
C THR A 17 -16.30 1.21 -15.64
N GLY A 18 -16.06 1.85 -14.49
CA GLY A 18 -16.97 2.84 -13.90
C GLY A 18 -18.06 2.31 -12.96
N ARG A 19 -18.37 1.00 -12.96
CA ARG A 19 -19.44 0.44 -12.11
C ARG A 19 -18.98 0.11 -10.69
N TYR A 20 -17.69 -0.24 -10.52
CA TYR A 20 -17.15 -0.81 -9.28
C TYR A 20 -15.93 -0.07 -8.73
N ASN A 21 -15.92 1.27 -8.79
CA ASN A 21 -14.77 2.08 -8.31
C ASN A 21 -14.43 1.84 -6.82
N LEU A 22 -15.44 1.58 -5.97
CA LEU A 22 -15.24 1.26 -4.56
C LEU A 22 -14.60 -0.13 -4.39
N LEU A 23 -15.09 -1.14 -5.12
CA LEU A 23 -14.54 -2.50 -5.09
C LEU A 23 -13.09 -2.51 -5.55
N SER A 24 -12.76 -1.76 -6.60
CA SER A 24 -11.38 -1.62 -7.07
C SER A 24 -10.48 -1.03 -5.98
N THR A 25 -10.95 0.03 -5.30
CA THR A 25 -10.20 0.65 -4.19
C THR A 25 -9.99 -0.34 -3.03
N LEU A 26 -11.02 -1.11 -2.66
CA LEU A 26 -10.92 -2.14 -1.63
C LEU A 26 -9.93 -3.25 -2.01
N MET A 27 -9.92 -3.70 -3.28
CA MET A 27 -8.95 -4.69 -3.74
C MET A 27 -7.51 -4.18 -3.63
N TYR A 28 -7.26 -2.90 -3.94
CA TYR A 28 -5.93 -2.30 -3.76
C TYR A 28 -5.51 -2.24 -2.28
N VAL A 29 -6.41 -1.86 -1.37
CA VAL A 29 -6.13 -1.86 0.06
C VAL A 29 -5.83 -3.29 0.55
N PHE A 30 -6.64 -4.26 0.14
CA PHE A 30 -6.45 -5.67 0.50
C PHE A 30 -5.11 -6.22 -0.01
N MET A 31 -4.70 -5.85 -1.23
CA MET A 31 -3.37 -6.19 -1.77
C MET A 31 -2.24 -5.68 -0.87
N GLY A 32 -2.34 -4.46 -0.34
CA GLY A 32 -1.35 -3.90 0.58
C GLY A 32 -1.32 -4.62 1.92
N TRP A 33 -2.47 -5.02 2.44
CA TRP A 33 -2.61 -5.71 3.72
C TRP A 33 -2.16 -7.18 3.70
N LEU A 34 -1.85 -7.75 2.53
CA LEU A 34 -1.28 -9.10 2.44
C LEU A 34 -0.02 -9.27 3.27
N ILE A 35 0.72 -8.20 3.52
CA ILE A 35 1.94 -8.23 4.34
C ILE A 35 1.69 -8.72 5.76
N VAL A 36 0.47 -8.54 6.30
CA VAL A 36 0.10 -9.02 7.63
C VAL A 36 0.18 -10.54 7.73
N PHE A 37 -0.11 -11.28 6.66
CA PHE A 37 0.00 -12.74 6.64
C PHE A 37 1.46 -13.24 6.68
N VAL A 38 2.40 -12.38 6.30
CA VAL A 38 3.84 -12.70 6.26
C VAL A 38 4.62 -11.87 7.28
N ILE A 39 3.95 -11.27 8.28
CA ILE A 39 4.61 -10.40 9.24
C ILE A 39 5.58 -11.16 10.15
N SER A 40 5.25 -12.39 10.57
CA SER A 40 6.13 -13.21 11.43
C SER A 40 7.50 -13.47 10.80
N PRO A 41 7.61 -14.02 9.57
CA PRO A 41 8.92 -14.19 8.94
C PRO A 41 9.59 -12.84 8.61
N LEU A 42 8.83 -11.75 8.49
CA LEU A 42 9.39 -10.41 8.32
C LEU A 42 10.07 -9.91 9.60
N MET A 43 9.45 -10.14 10.76
CA MET A 43 9.99 -9.79 12.07
C MET A 43 11.28 -10.54 12.39
N ASP A 44 11.42 -11.76 11.91
CA ASP A 44 12.63 -12.58 12.13
C ASP A 44 13.79 -12.19 11.21
N ARG A 45 13.52 -11.57 10.06
CA ARG A 45 14.50 -11.34 8.99
C ARG A 45 14.85 -9.87 8.76
N LEU A 46 13.95 -8.95 9.13
CA LEU A 46 14.13 -7.51 8.93
C LEU A 46 14.47 -6.83 10.26
N ALA A 47 15.40 -5.88 10.22
CA ALA A 47 15.70 -5.06 11.40
C ALA A 47 14.44 -4.33 11.90
N ALA A 48 14.35 -4.12 13.22
CA ALA A 48 13.20 -3.48 13.86
C ALA A 48 12.88 -2.09 13.28
N ASP A 49 13.89 -1.31 12.91
CA ASP A 49 13.68 -0.01 12.28
C ASP A 49 13.12 -0.11 10.86
N GLY A 50 13.52 -1.13 10.08
CA GLY A 50 12.91 -1.44 8.79
C GLY A 50 11.43 -1.79 8.91
N LEU A 51 11.05 -2.54 9.96
CA LEU A 51 9.64 -2.80 10.29
C LEU A 51 8.88 -1.52 10.64
N ARG A 52 9.49 -0.60 11.40
CA ARG A 52 8.85 0.69 11.73
C ARG A 52 8.54 1.51 10.48
N TRP A 53 9.46 1.57 9.54
CA TRP A 53 9.22 2.23 8.23
C TRP A 53 8.07 1.56 7.47
N LEU A 54 8.03 0.23 7.46
CA LEU A 54 6.97 -0.52 6.79
C LEU A 54 5.60 -0.28 7.45
N PHE A 55 5.52 -0.28 8.78
CA PHE A 55 4.30 0.03 9.53
C PHE A 55 3.85 1.47 9.28
N ALA A 56 4.77 2.44 9.32
CA ALA A 56 4.46 3.82 9.02
C ALA A 56 3.95 3.99 7.58
N GLY A 57 4.54 3.28 6.63
CA GLY A 57 4.08 3.23 5.24
C GLY A 57 2.68 2.66 5.08
N GLY A 58 2.41 1.49 5.68
CA GLY A 58 1.09 0.86 5.68
C GLY A 58 0.00 1.72 6.34
N ALA A 59 0.35 2.41 7.44
CA ALA A 59 -0.54 3.36 8.09
C ALA A 59 -0.85 4.56 7.18
N ALA A 60 0.17 5.13 6.52
CA ALA A 60 -0.02 6.25 5.58
C ALA A 60 -0.95 5.85 4.42
N TYR A 61 -0.75 4.68 3.80
CA TYR A 61 -1.63 4.18 2.74
C TYR A 61 -3.07 3.98 3.22
N THR A 62 -3.25 3.40 4.40
CA THR A 62 -4.59 3.13 4.96
C THR A 62 -5.32 4.43 5.29
N LEU A 63 -4.64 5.39 5.93
CA LEU A 63 -5.19 6.71 6.23
C LEU A 63 -5.54 7.47 4.96
N GLY A 64 -4.67 7.43 3.95
CA GLY A 64 -4.95 7.99 2.63
C GLY A 64 -6.22 7.41 2.02
N ALA A 65 -6.37 6.08 2.02
CA ALA A 65 -7.54 5.40 1.48
C ALA A 65 -8.83 5.74 2.23
N VAL A 66 -8.77 5.92 3.55
CA VAL A 66 -9.90 6.39 4.37
C VAL A 66 -10.29 7.82 3.97
N ILE A 67 -9.32 8.74 3.87
CA ILE A 67 -9.57 10.13 3.46
C ILE A 67 -10.18 10.18 2.04
N TYR A 68 -9.63 9.39 1.11
CA TYR A 68 -10.15 9.29 -0.26
C TYR A 68 -11.61 8.83 -0.30
N SER A 69 -11.98 7.89 0.57
CA SER A 69 -13.34 7.35 0.65
C SER A 69 -14.35 8.37 1.22
N ILE A 70 -13.89 9.36 1.99
CA ILE A 70 -14.73 10.43 2.53
C ILE A 70 -14.93 11.52 1.48
N LYS A 71 -16.05 11.47 0.75
CA LYS A 71 -16.41 12.45 -0.30
C LYS A 71 -16.68 13.88 0.20
N LYS A 72 -16.84 14.07 1.51
CA LYS A 72 -17.13 15.37 2.13
C LYS A 72 -15.91 16.29 2.22
N ILE A 73 -14.70 15.73 2.16
CA ILE A 73 -13.44 16.48 2.27
C ILE A 73 -13.13 17.13 0.92
N LYS A 74 -12.99 18.46 0.89
CA LYS A 74 -12.51 19.17 -0.30
C LYS A 74 -11.09 18.74 -0.62
N LEU A 75 -10.79 18.49 -1.89
CA LEU A 75 -9.47 18.02 -2.37
C LEU A 75 -9.04 16.67 -1.78
N ASN A 76 -9.98 15.81 -1.36
CA ASN A 76 -9.67 14.49 -0.81
C ASN A 76 -8.72 13.65 -1.68
N HIS A 77 -8.82 13.77 -3.01
CA HIS A 77 -7.97 13.07 -3.95
C HIS A 77 -6.52 13.58 -3.95
N ALA A 78 -6.31 14.89 -3.80
CA ALA A 78 -4.96 15.45 -3.70
C ALA A 78 -4.32 15.07 -2.36
N ILE A 79 -5.09 15.12 -1.26
CA ILE A 79 -4.65 14.68 0.05
C ILE A 79 -4.30 13.19 0.01
N PHE A 80 -5.12 12.37 -0.64
CA PHE A 80 -4.84 10.95 -0.87
C PHE A 80 -3.49 10.72 -1.55
N HIS A 81 -3.18 11.46 -2.62
CA HIS A 81 -1.88 11.37 -3.29
C HIS A 81 -0.71 11.74 -2.38
N LEU A 82 -0.88 12.71 -1.48
CA LEU A 82 0.16 13.05 -0.49
C LEU A 82 0.43 11.89 0.48
N PHE A 83 -0.62 11.22 0.96
CA PHE A 83 -0.47 10.02 1.80
C PHE A 83 0.16 8.84 1.04
N VAL A 84 -0.19 8.66 -0.24
CA VAL A 84 0.43 7.65 -1.12
C VAL A 84 1.92 7.93 -1.31
N LEU A 85 2.31 9.19 -1.52
CA LEU A 85 3.70 9.60 -1.62
C LEU A 85 4.47 9.35 -0.31
N LEU A 86 3.88 9.71 0.83
CA LEU A 86 4.48 9.44 2.14
C LEU A 86 4.65 7.94 2.38
N GLY A 87 3.62 7.14 2.07
CA GLY A 87 3.69 5.69 2.16
C GLY A 87 4.80 5.11 1.27
N SER A 88 4.87 5.55 0.02
CA SER A 88 5.91 5.15 -0.94
C SER A 88 7.31 5.51 -0.43
N PHE A 89 7.48 6.70 0.14
CA PHE A 89 8.73 7.16 0.73
C PHE A 89 9.17 6.26 1.89
N CYS A 90 8.27 5.93 2.81
CA CYS A 90 8.57 5.02 3.91
C CYS A 90 8.99 3.62 3.42
N HIS A 91 8.29 3.07 2.42
CA HIS A 91 8.66 1.79 1.82
C HIS A 91 10.02 1.84 1.14
N PHE A 92 10.31 2.94 0.44
CA PHE A 92 11.62 3.16 -0.20
C PHE A 92 12.75 3.21 0.84
N MET A 93 12.57 3.94 1.94
CA MET A 93 13.54 3.99 3.05
C MET A 93 13.75 2.62 3.69
N ALA A 94 12.67 1.84 3.89
CA ALA A 94 12.75 0.47 4.41
C ALA A 94 13.64 -0.42 3.54
N VAL A 95 13.46 -0.37 2.21
CA VAL A 95 14.25 -1.17 1.27
C VAL A 95 15.69 -0.66 1.21
N TYR A 96 15.87 0.65 1.06
CA TYR A 96 17.18 1.26 0.85
C TYR A 96 18.14 1.02 2.01
N PHE A 97 17.67 1.16 3.25
CA PHE A 97 18.53 1.04 4.43
C PHE A 97 18.57 -0.36 5.06
N TYR A 98 17.54 -1.19 4.87
CA TYR A 98 17.40 -2.44 5.64
C TYR A 98 17.27 -3.71 4.78
N VAL A 99 17.24 -3.57 3.45
CA VAL A 99 17.15 -4.73 2.53
C VAL A 99 18.34 -4.77 1.57
N LEU A 100 18.83 -3.61 1.11
CA LEU A 100 19.98 -3.59 0.21
C LEU A 100 21.27 -4.08 0.91
N PRO A 101 22.08 -4.92 0.25
CA PRO A 101 23.38 -5.28 0.77
C PRO A 101 24.30 -4.05 0.87
N PRO A 102 25.26 -4.02 1.80
CA PRO A 102 26.23 -2.94 1.88
C PRO A 102 26.93 -2.76 0.52
N ALA A 103 27.12 -1.51 0.10
CA ALA A 103 27.93 -1.24 -1.08
C ALA A 103 29.34 -1.82 -0.86
N ALA A 104 29.77 -2.68 -1.79
CA ALA A 104 31.04 -3.39 -1.75
C ALA A 104 32.25 -2.46 -1.82
#